data_AF-A0A522DDU1-F1
#
_entry.id   AF-A0A522DDU1-F1
#
_cell.length_a   1.000
_cell.length_b   1.000
_cell.length_c   1.000
_cell.angle_alpha   90.00
_cell.angle_beta   90.00
_cell.angle_gamma   90.00
#
_symmetry.space_group_name_H-M   'P 1'
#
loop_
_entity.id
_entity.type
_entity.pdbx_description
1 polymer ?
#
loop_
_entity_poly.entity_id
_entity_poly.type
_entity_poly.pdbx_seq_one_letter_code
_entity_poly.pdbx_strand_id
1 'polypeptide(L)' 'FVMGDNRDQSYDSRYWGFVDLNEIKGKALIIYWSWDPNDWVRFNRIGRLIK' A
#
# COMPACT_ATOMS: atom_id res chain seq x y z
N PHE A 1 -5.84 -10.61 9.99
CA PHE A 1 -5.98 -11.01 8.59
C PHE A 1 -5.79 -9.76 7.75
N VAL A 2 -4.92 -9.78 6.74
CA VAL A 2 -4.67 -8.64 5.84
C VAL A 2 -4.91 -9.07 4.39
N MET A 3 -5.36 -8.14 3.55
CA MET A 3 -5.62 -8.40 2.14
C MET A 3 -5.16 -7.19 1.33
N GLY A 4 -4.46 -7.44 0.22
CA GLY A 4 -4.07 -6.37 -0.69
C GLY A 4 -5.21 -5.88 -1.55
N ASP A 5 -5.14 -4.63 -2.01
CA ASP A 5 -6.16 -4.07 -2.91
C ASP A 5 -6.09 -4.67 -4.32
N ASN A 6 -4.89 -5.00 -4.82
CA ASN A 6 -4.70 -5.72 -6.08
C ASN A 6 -4.91 -7.24 -5.87
N ARG A 7 -6.17 -7.64 -5.76
CA ARG A 7 -6.60 -8.97 -5.26
C ARG A 7 -6.02 -10.16 -6.00
N ASP A 8 -5.91 -10.08 -7.32
CA ASP A 8 -5.44 -11.20 -8.14
C ASP A 8 -3.91 -11.31 -8.16
N GLN A 9 -3.21 -10.26 -7.72
CA GLN A 9 -1.75 -10.19 -7.72
C GLN A 9 -1.19 -9.85 -6.34
N SER A 10 -1.88 -10.23 -5.27
CA SER A 10 -1.42 -10.03 -3.90
C SER A 10 -1.15 -11.35 -3.20
N TYR A 11 0.09 -11.54 -2.77
CA TYR A 11 0.48 -12.63 -1.88
C TYR A 11 0.24 -12.22 -0.43
N ASP A 12 -1.01 -12.30 0.01
CA ASP A 12 -1.48 -11.86 1.33
C ASP A 12 -1.96 -13.02 2.22
N SER A 13 -2.67 -12.71 3.32
CA SER A 13 -3.11 -13.68 4.33
C SER A 13 -3.93 -14.85 3.78
N ARG A 14 -4.46 -14.77 2.54
CA ARG A 14 -5.09 -15.91 1.85
C ARG A 14 -4.12 -17.07 1.60
N TYR A 15 -2.82 -16.79 1.50
CA TYR A 15 -1.77 -17.78 1.23
C TYR A 15 -0.97 -18.17 2.48
N TRP A 16 -0.63 -17.20 3.33
CA TRP A 16 0.29 -17.40 4.47
C TRP A 16 -0.33 -17.21 5.86
N GLY A 17 -1.65 -16.97 5.97
CA GLY A 17 -2.35 -16.90 7.26
C GLY A 17 -2.31 -15.52 7.92
N PHE A 18 -2.50 -15.46 9.24
CA PHE A 18 -2.63 -14.20 9.99
C PHE A 18 -1.25 -13.58 10.31
N VAL A 19 -1.18 -12.24 10.30
CA VAL A 19 -0.01 -11.47 10.79
C VAL A 19 -0.11 -11.31 12.31
N ASP A 20 1.00 -11.47 13.02
CA ASP A 20 1.09 -11.14 14.44
C ASP A 20 1.04 -9.62 14.64
N LEU A 21 0.31 -9.15 15.67
CA LEU A 21 0.18 -7.73 15.96
C LEU A 21 1.54 -7.04 16.20
N ASN A 22 2.53 -7.76 16.72
CA ASN A 22 3.87 -7.25 16.99
C ASN A 22 4.66 -6.93 15.70
N GLU A 23 4.27 -7.48 14.55
CA GLU A 23 4.88 -7.17 13.26
C GLU A 23 4.29 -5.91 12.61
N ILE A 24 3.21 -5.36 13.17
CA ILE A 24 2.55 -4.16 12.65
C ILE A 24 3.27 -2.91 13.14
N LYS A 25 3.98 -2.22 12.21
CA LYS A 25 4.73 -0.99 12.51
C LYS A 25 3.87 0.28 12.60
N GLY A 26 2.75 0.33 11.88
CA GLY A 26 1.91 1.53 11.83
C GLY A 26 0.93 1.55 10.66
N LYS A 27 0.26 2.69 10.49
CA LYS A 27 -0.71 2.93 9.41
C LYS A 27 -0.10 3.86 8.36
N ALA A 28 -0.31 3.54 7.08
CA ALA A 28 0.05 4.43 6.00
C ALA A 28 -0.93 5.62 5.96
N LEU A 29 -0.41 6.86 5.96
CA LEU A 29 -1.23 8.07 6.10
C LEU A 29 -1.27 8.92 4.83
N ILE A 30 -0.10 9.27 4.28
CA ILE A 30 0.03 10.25 3.19
C ILE A 30 0.93 9.69 2.09
N ILE A 31 0.58 9.96 0.83
CA ILE A 31 1.46 9.75 -0.31
C ILE A 31 2.45 10.92 -0.38
N TYR A 32 3.69 10.69 0.06
CA TYR A 32 4.75 11.71 0.02
C TYR A 32 5.27 11.96 -1.40
N TRP A 33 5.42 10.91 -2.20
CA TRP A 33 6.01 10.99 -3.54
C TRP A 33 5.36 10.02 -4.52
N SER A 34 5.26 10.40 -5.79
CA SER A 34 4.75 9.55 -6.86
C SER A 34 5.32 9.95 -8.21
N TRP A 35 5.87 8.98 -8.95
CA TRP A 35 6.47 9.19 -10.26
C TRP A 35 6.09 8.04 -11.22
N ASP A 36 5.90 8.36 -12.50
CA ASP A 36 5.70 7.39 -13.57
C ASP A 36 6.96 7.29 -14.45
N PRO A 37 7.57 6.11 -14.58
CA PRO A 37 8.75 5.91 -15.43
C PRO A 37 8.52 6.20 -16.91
N ASN A 38 7.28 6.08 -17.40
CA ASN A 38 6.92 6.29 -18.80
C ASN A 38 6.42 7.71 -19.08
N ASP A 39 6.28 8.53 -18.06
CA ASP A 39 5.75 9.90 -18.15
C ASP A 39 6.53 10.82 -17.20
N TRP A 40 5.88 11.35 -16.16
CA TRP A 40 6.51 12.29 -15.22
C TRP A 40 6.00 12.12 -13.77
N VAL A 41 6.37 13.06 -12.90
CA VAL A 41 5.92 13.14 -11.51
C VAL A 41 4.42 13.38 -11.44
N ARG A 42 3.71 12.54 -10.67
CA ARG A 42 2.25 12.60 -10.49
C ARG A 42 1.90 13.55 -9.33
N PHE A 43 2.06 14.85 -9.55
CA PHE A 43 1.85 15.88 -8.52
C PHE A 43 0.46 15.83 -7.86
N ASN A 44 -0.57 15.44 -8.61
CA ASN A 44 -1.94 15.29 -8.11
C ASN A 44 -2.11 14.19 -7.02
N ARG A 45 -1.11 13.33 -6.81
CA ARG A 45 -1.13 12.30 -5.75
C ARG A 45 -0.40 12.73 -4.49
N ILE A 46 0.51 13.71 -4.58
CA ILE A 46 1.33 14.15 -3.45
C ILE A 46 0.44 14.81 -2.40
N GLY A 47 0.64 14.46 -1.12
CA GLY A 47 -0.15 14.97 0.00
C GLY A 47 -1.53 14.34 0.16
N ARG A 48 -1.92 13.42 -0.73
CA ARG A 48 -3.20 12.72 -0.63
C ARG A 48 -3.18 11.73 0.54
N LEU A 49 -4.23 11.79 1.37
CA LEU A 49 -4.46 10.81 2.42
C LEU A 49 -4.84 9.44 1.84
N ILE A 50 -4.24 8.39 2.41
CA ILE A 50 -4.58 7.00 2.10
C ILE A 50 -5.92 6.69 2.79
N LYS A 51 -6.88 6.20 2.01
CA LYS A 51 -8.22 5.79 2.48
C LYS A 51 -8.26 4.28 2.67
#